data_AF-A0A7S1HKV3-F1
#
_entry.id   AF-A0A7S1HKV3-F1
#
_cell.length_a   1.000
_cell.length_b   1.000
_cell.length_c   1.000
_cell.angle_alpha   90.00
_cell.angle_beta   90.00
_cell.angle_gamma   90.00
#
_symmetry.space_group_name_H-M   'P 1'
#
loop_
_entity.id
_entity.type
_entity.pdbx_description
1 polymer ?
#
loop_
_entity_poly.entity_id
_entity_poly.type
_entity_poly.pdbx_seq_one_letter_code
_entity_poly.pdbx_strand_id
1 'polypeptide(L)'
;RIGQGDHVDSADSKITFVTVGYLLQYLSHNSGMVKRYTHIVLDEVHERTMDADMLHLLIKKLMEAGAWPSAKLVVMSATLQAGLFGEYFTPPGEAVRDPIFVGVRRFPVRSLHLEELCHNIPRLRNACGKAVSKA
;
A
#
# COMPACT_ATOMS: atom_id res chain seq x y z
N ARG A 1 5.33 7.01 -15.46
CA ARG A 1 4.20 6.71 -14.54
C ARG A 1 2.94 6.71 -15.39
N ILE A 2 2.05 5.74 -15.21
CA ILE A 2 0.78 5.67 -15.93
C ILE A 2 -0.39 5.89 -14.97
N GLY A 3 -1.28 6.81 -15.32
CA GLY A 3 -2.44 7.18 -14.51
C GLY A 3 -2.49 8.69 -14.23
N GLN A 4 -3.69 9.20 -13.91
CA GLN A 4 -3.97 10.64 -13.73
C GLN A 4 -3.67 11.50 -14.97
N GLY A 5 -3.80 10.94 -16.18
CA GLY A 5 -3.58 11.65 -17.45
C GLY A 5 -2.18 11.51 -18.03
N ASP A 6 -1.22 10.99 -17.26
CA ASP A 6 0.14 10.71 -17.75
C ASP A 6 0.24 9.29 -18.31
N HIS A 7 0.89 9.16 -19.47
CA HIS A 7 1.25 7.87 -20.07
C HIS A 7 2.70 7.92 -20.53
N VAL A 8 3.61 7.70 -19.58
CA VAL A 8 5.05 7.71 -19.84
C VAL A 8 5.60 6.30 -19.65
N ASP A 9 5.66 5.58 -20.76
CA ASP A 9 6.29 4.26 -20.93
C ASP A 9 6.87 4.12 -22.35
N SER A 10 7.76 3.15 -22.52
CA SER A 10 8.38 2.81 -23.81
C SER A 10 8.54 1.30 -23.94
N ALA A 11 8.82 0.79 -25.14
CA ALA A 11 9.08 -0.63 -25.37
C ALA A 11 10.27 -1.18 -24.54
N ASP A 12 11.21 -0.30 -24.16
CA ASP A 12 12.37 -0.66 -23.34
C ASP A 12 12.12 -0.60 -21.83
N SER A 13 10.96 -0.07 -21.41
CA SER A 13 10.61 0.07 -20.00
C SER A 13 10.42 -1.30 -19.36
N LYS A 14 11.29 -1.66 -18.41
CA LYS A 14 11.23 -2.93 -17.67
C LYS A 14 10.34 -2.87 -16.43
N ILE A 15 10.07 -1.67 -15.92
CA ILE A 15 9.26 -1.40 -14.74
C ILE A 15 8.28 -0.29 -15.07
N THR A 16 7.00 -0.53 -14.79
CA THR A 16 5.94 0.43 -15.01
C THR A 16 5.28 0.79 -13.70
N PHE A 17 5.41 2.05 -13.30
CA PHE A 17 4.72 2.58 -12.12
C PHE A 17 3.34 3.08 -12.52
N VAL A 18 2.32 2.60 -11.82
CA VAL A 18 0.92 2.92 -12.10
C VAL A 18 0.20 3.33 -10.82
N THR A 19 -0.87 4.11 -10.95
CA THR A 19 -1.78 4.33 -9.82
C THR A 19 -2.70 3.12 -9.62
N VAL A 20 -3.16 2.92 -8.38
CA VAL A 20 -4.10 1.83 -8.02
C VAL A 20 -5.34 1.87 -8.91
N GLY A 21 -5.98 3.04 -9.05
CA GLY A 21 -7.18 3.20 -9.88
C GLY A 21 -6.94 2.88 -11.36
N TYR A 22 -5.79 3.28 -11.92
CA TYR A 22 -5.45 2.93 -13.30
C TYR A 22 -5.30 1.41 -13.46
N LEU A 23 -4.56 0.76 -12.55
CA LEU A 23 -4.34 -0.68 -12.64
C LEU A 23 -5.64 -1.47 -12.47
N LEU A 24 -6.51 -1.03 -11.54
CA LEU A 24 -7.83 -1.62 -11.35
C LEU A 24 -8.67 -1.55 -12.63
N GLN A 25 -8.79 -0.36 -13.23
CA GLN A 25 -9.52 -0.18 -14.49
C GLN A 25 -8.89 -1.01 -15.62
N TYR A 26 -7.57 -1.00 -15.74
CA TYR A 26 -6.82 -1.71 -16.76
C TYR A 26 -7.06 -3.22 -16.71
N LEU A 27 -6.95 -3.82 -15.52
CA LEU A 27 -7.19 -5.26 -15.33
C LEU A 27 -8.67 -5.64 -15.42
N SER A 28 -9.58 -4.75 -15.01
CA SER A 28 -11.03 -5.01 -15.07
C SER A 28 -11.55 -5.05 -16.51
N HIS A 29 -11.00 -4.24 -17.42
CA HIS A 29 -11.45 -4.21 -18.82
C HIS A 29 -10.76 -5.28 -19.68
N ASN A 30 -9.54 -5.68 -19.32
CA ASN A 30 -8.80 -6.69 -20.06
C ASN A 30 -7.94 -7.55 -19.14
N SER A 31 -8.57 -8.54 -18.50
CA SER A 31 -7.92 -9.48 -17.59
C SER A 31 -6.75 -10.25 -18.24
N GLY A 32 -6.78 -10.43 -19.56
CA GLY A 32 -5.70 -11.07 -20.32
C GLY A 32 -4.40 -10.26 -20.33
N MET A 33 -4.45 -8.95 -20.08
CA MET A 33 -3.26 -8.09 -20.06
C MET A 33 -2.33 -8.40 -18.89
N VAL A 34 -2.82 -9.04 -17.83
CA VAL A 34 -1.99 -9.46 -16.70
C VAL A 34 -0.84 -10.37 -17.15
N LYS A 35 -1.03 -11.13 -18.24
CA LYS A 35 -0.02 -12.02 -18.85
C LYS A 35 1.19 -11.28 -19.44
N ARG A 36 1.06 -9.97 -19.67
CA ARG A 36 2.17 -9.13 -20.16
C ARG A 36 3.18 -8.83 -19.06
N TYR A 37 2.79 -9.02 -17.79
CA TYR A 37 3.62 -8.75 -16.63
C TYR A 37 4.00 -10.05 -15.92
N THR A 38 5.29 -10.18 -15.60
CA THR A 38 5.83 -11.30 -14.82
C THR A 38 5.66 -11.10 -13.31
N HIS A 39 5.55 -9.85 -12.86
CA HIS A 39 5.43 -9.49 -11.45
C HIS A 39 4.46 -8.31 -11.31
N ILE A 40 3.65 -8.32 -10.25
CA ILE A 40 2.90 -7.15 -9.78
C ILE A 40 3.39 -6.85 -8.37
N VAL A 41 3.70 -5.58 -8.14
CA VAL A 41 4.10 -5.08 -6.82
C VAL A 41 3.01 -4.14 -6.34
N LEU A 42 2.38 -4.48 -5.22
CA LEU A 42 1.39 -3.65 -4.55
C LEU A 42 2.09 -2.89 -3.44
N ASP A 43 2.25 -1.59 -3.61
CA ASP A 43 2.89 -0.70 -2.65
C ASP A 43 1.86 -0.05 -1.73
N GLU A 44 2.28 0.31 -0.51
CA GLU A 44 1.48 1.00 0.50
C GLU A 44 0.09 0.42 0.76
N VAL A 45 -0.04 -0.92 0.76
CA VAL A 45 -1.35 -1.59 0.95
C VAL A 45 -2.01 -1.31 2.31
N HIS A 46 -1.27 -0.70 3.23
CA HIS A 46 -1.72 -0.32 4.55
C HIS A 46 -2.71 0.87 4.56
N GLU A 47 -2.83 1.63 3.46
CA GLU A 47 -3.74 2.77 3.36
C GLU A 47 -5.23 2.39 3.22
N ARG A 48 -5.53 1.10 2.96
CA ARG A 48 -6.89 0.50 3.01
C ARG A 48 -7.94 1.33 2.26
N THR A 49 -7.57 1.85 1.09
CA THR A 49 -8.49 2.57 0.21
C THR A 49 -9.42 1.59 -0.50
N MET A 50 -10.64 2.03 -0.83
CA MET A 50 -11.62 1.18 -1.52
C MET A 50 -11.08 0.63 -2.85
N ASP A 51 -10.37 1.46 -3.62
CA ASP A 51 -9.77 1.05 -4.89
C ASP A 51 -8.67 -0.01 -4.69
N ALA A 52 -7.87 0.11 -3.63
CA ALA A 52 -6.83 -0.87 -3.32
C ALA A 52 -7.45 -2.21 -2.93
N ASP A 53 -8.49 -2.22 -2.11
CA ASP A 53 -9.17 -3.46 -1.71
C ASP A 53 -9.87 -4.15 -2.89
N MET A 54 -10.50 -3.37 -3.78
CA MET A 54 -11.05 -3.91 -5.04
C MET A 54 -9.96 -4.50 -5.94
N LEU A 55 -8.80 -3.84 -6.03
CA LEU A 55 -7.65 -4.35 -6.79
C LEU A 55 -7.11 -5.64 -6.19
N HIS A 56 -7.00 -5.73 -4.85
CA HIS A 56 -6.60 -6.96 -4.15
C HIS A 56 -7.53 -8.13 -4.48
N LEU A 57 -8.85 -7.88 -4.44
CA LEU A 57 -9.86 -8.87 -4.81
C LEU A 57 -9.71 -9.31 -6.26
N LEU A 58 -9.57 -8.37 -7.20
CA LEU A 58 -9.41 -8.68 -8.62
C LEU A 58 -8.17 -9.53 -8.87
N ILE A 59 -7.02 -9.14 -8.31
CA ILE A 59 -5.76 -9.90 -8.45
C ILE A 59 -5.90 -11.30 -7.87
N LYS A 60 -6.48 -11.44 -6.67
CA LYS A 60 -6.74 -12.76 -6.05
C LYS A 60 -7.60 -13.64 -6.97
N LYS A 61 -8.66 -13.08 -7.57
CA LYS A 61 -9.52 -13.82 -8.51
C LYS A 61 -8.79 -14.23 -9.79
N LEU A 62 -7.90 -13.37 -10.32
CA LEU A 62 -7.08 -13.71 -11.49
C LEU A 62 -6.07 -14.83 -11.19
N MET A 63 -5.51 -14.85 -9.98
CA MET A 63 -4.63 -15.93 -9.51
C MET A 63 -5.40 -17.25 -9.34
N GLU A 64 -6.54 -17.23 -8.65
CA GLU A 64 -7.40 -18.41 -8.45
C GLU A 64 -7.91 -19.01 -9.77
N ALA A 65 -8.20 -18.17 -10.77
CA ALA A 65 -8.65 -18.60 -12.10
C ALA A 65 -7.53 -19.16 -12.99
N GLY A 66 -6.26 -19.14 -12.55
CA GLY A 66 -5.11 -19.56 -13.36
C GLY A 66 -4.84 -18.64 -14.56
N ALA A 67 -5.40 -17.42 -14.58
CA ALA A 67 -5.19 -16.46 -15.66
C ALA A 67 -3.76 -15.88 -15.65
N TRP A 68 -3.05 -16.04 -14.52
CA TRP A 68 -1.71 -15.53 -14.26
C TRP A 68 -0.73 -16.63 -13.79
N PRO A 69 -0.43 -17.64 -14.64
CA PRO A 69 0.18 -18.91 -14.22
C PRO A 69 1.68 -18.84 -13.86
N SER A 70 2.42 -17.83 -14.31
CA SER A 70 3.88 -17.76 -14.16
C SER A 70 4.36 -16.58 -13.32
N ALA A 71 3.45 -15.89 -12.65
CA ALA A 71 3.73 -14.56 -12.19
C ALA A 71 3.64 -14.41 -10.68
N LYS A 72 4.42 -13.46 -10.16
CA LYS A 72 4.64 -13.30 -8.73
C LYS A 72 4.01 -12.02 -8.23
N LEU A 73 3.23 -12.14 -7.16
CA LEU A 73 2.70 -11.01 -6.42
C LEU A 73 3.67 -10.65 -5.29
N VAL A 74 4.04 -9.38 -5.20
CA VAL A 74 4.78 -8.80 -4.07
C VAL A 74 3.88 -7.77 -3.41
N VAL A 75 3.69 -7.90 -2.10
CA VAL A 75 2.88 -6.97 -1.29
C VAL A 75 3.82 -6.23 -0.34
N MET A 76 3.84 -4.90 -0.40
CA MET A 76 4.70 -4.04 0.41
C MET A 76 3.83 -3.19 1.34
N SER A 77 4.21 -3.14 2.62
CA SER A 77 3.52 -2.41 3.67
C SER A 77 4.53 -1.78 4.63
N ALA A 78 4.28 -0.52 5.02
CA ALA A 78 5.06 0.16 6.05
C ALA A 78 4.70 -0.27 7.49
N THR A 79 3.58 -0.99 7.68
CA THR A 79 3.06 -1.37 9.00
C THR A 79 3.16 -2.87 9.29
N LEU A 80 3.10 -3.25 10.57
CA LEU A 80 3.20 -4.63 11.06
C LEU A 80 2.06 -5.56 10.62
N GLN A 81 1.06 -5.10 9.86
CA GLN A 81 -0.07 -5.92 9.41
C GLN A 81 0.24 -6.84 8.22
N ALA A 82 1.51 -7.11 7.92
CA ALA A 82 1.92 -7.97 6.80
C ALA A 82 1.31 -9.39 6.87
N GLY A 83 1.07 -9.92 8.08
CA GLY A 83 0.44 -11.24 8.27
C GLY A 83 -0.96 -11.34 7.65
N LEU A 84 -1.77 -10.28 7.75
CA LEU A 84 -3.13 -10.25 7.21
C LEU A 84 -3.14 -10.38 5.68
N PHE A 85 -2.19 -9.73 5.00
CA PHE A 85 -2.04 -9.86 3.55
C PHE A 85 -1.46 -11.22 3.16
N GLY A 86 -0.55 -11.76 3.96
CA GLY A 86 -0.06 -13.13 3.80
C GLY A 86 -1.21 -14.15 3.83
N GLU A 87 -2.05 -14.10 4.85
CA GLU A 87 -3.25 -14.95 4.96
C GLU A 87 -4.22 -14.74 3.79
N TYR A 88 -4.46 -13.48 3.40
CA TYR A 88 -5.41 -13.16 2.34
C TYR A 88 -5.01 -13.73 0.97
N PHE A 89 -3.73 -13.63 0.60
CA PHE A 89 -3.24 -14.08 -0.71
C PHE A 89 -2.78 -15.54 -0.73
N THR A 90 -2.71 -16.21 0.43
CA THR A 90 -2.37 -17.63 0.49
C THR A 90 -3.56 -18.48 0.00
N PRO A 91 -3.36 -19.39 -0.97
CA PRO A 91 -4.41 -20.31 -1.41
C PRO A 91 -4.88 -21.24 -0.28
N PRO A 92 -6.15 -21.67 -0.29
CA PRO A 92 -6.63 -22.64 0.68
C PRO A 92 -5.81 -23.94 0.65
N GLY A 93 -5.32 -24.37 1.81
CA GLY A 93 -4.51 -25.59 1.96
C GLY A 93 -3.01 -25.38 1.81
N GLU A 94 -2.55 -24.15 1.53
CA GLU A 94 -1.13 -23.80 1.58
C GLU A 94 -0.77 -23.10 2.90
N ALA A 95 0.49 -23.25 3.32
CA ALA A 95 1.01 -22.55 4.48
C ALA A 95 1.26 -21.07 4.15
N VAL A 96 0.86 -20.18 5.05
CA VAL A 96 1.14 -18.74 4.94
C VAL A 96 2.65 -18.53 4.98
N ARG A 97 3.17 -17.75 4.05
CA ARG A 97 4.60 -17.40 4.00
C ARG A 97 4.91 -16.30 5.01
N ASP A 98 6.06 -16.43 5.67
CA ASP A 98 6.54 -15.40 6.58
C ASP A 98 6.88 -14.10 5.85
N PRO A 99 6.42 -12.93 6.36
CA PRO A 99 6.80 -11.64 5.79
C PRO A 99 8.31 -11.39 5.88
N ILE A 100 8.88 -10.81 4.83
CA ILE A 100 10.27 -10.34 4.85
C ILE A 100 10.29 -8.94 5.47
N PHE A 101 10.99 -8.80 6.60
CA PHE A 101 11.22 -7.50 7.22
C PHE A 101 12.44 -6.82 6.60
N VAL A 102 12.23 -5.70 5.92
CA VAL A 102 13.30 -4.85 5.43
C VAL A 102 13.69 -3.89 6.56
N GLY A 103 14.96 -3.91 6.96
CA GLY A 103 15.48 -3.10 8.05
C GLY A 103 15.20 -1.61 7.88
N VAL A 104 15.19 -0.88 8.99
CA VAL A 104 14.79 0.53 9.02
C VAL A 104 15.96 1.41 9.45
N ARG A 105 16.28 2.43 8.65
CA ARG A 105 17.24 3.49 9.03
C ARG A 105 16.49 4.76 9.38
N ARG A 106 16.26 5.00 10.67
CA ARG A 106 15.63 6.22 11.19
C ARG A 106 16.64 7.04 11.97
N PHE A 107 16.55 8.36 11.82
CA PHE A 107 17.21 9.29 12.73
C PHE A 107 16.32 9.52 13.95
N PRO A 108 16.88 9.89 15.12
CA PRO A 108 16.07 10.20 16.29
C PRO A 108 15.13 11.36 15.98
N VAL A 109 13.82 11.09 16.10
CA VAL A 109 12.77 12.10 15.98
C VAL A 109 12.26 12.40 17.38
N ARG A 110 12.28 13.66 17.79
CA ARG A 110 11.70 14.08 19.06
C ARG A 110 10.19 14.28 18.89
N SER A 111 9.39 13.44 19.53
CA SER A 111 7.95 13.66 19.65
C SER A 111 7.68 14.61 20.80
N LEU A 112 6.93 15.69 20.53
CA LEU A 112 6.42 16.61 21.54
C LEU A 112 4.91 16.45 21.62
N HIS A 113 4.40 16.21 22.82
CA HIS A 113 2.96 16.18 23.08
C HIS A 113 2.43 17.59 23.40
N LEU A 114 1.10 17.73 23.47
CA LEU A 114 0.46 19.03 23.63
C LEU A 114 0.95 19.74 24.90
N GLU A 115 1.08 19.01 26.01
CA GLU A 115 1.53 19.52 27.30
C GLU A 115 2.93 20.15 27.20
N GLU A 116 3.84 19.45 26.51
CA GLU A 116 5.20 19.91 26.25
C GLU A 116 5.23 21.11 25.30
N LEU A 117 4.35 21.15 24.29
CA LEU A 117 4.24 22.29 23.38
C LEU A 117 3.72 23.55 24.10
N CYS A 118 2.70 23.42 24.95
CA CYS A 118 2.15 24.53 25.72
C CYS A 118 3.15 25.06 26.76
N HIS A 119 4.01 24.19 27.31
CA HIS A 119 5.08 24.58 28.22
C HIS A 119 6.25 25.28 27.50
N ASN A 120 6.69 24.72 26.36
CA ASN A 120 7.89 25.21 25.65
C ASN A 120 7.62 26.37 24.70
N ILE A 121 6.37 26.63 24.31
CA ILE A 121 5.99 27.73 23.39
C ILE A 121 5.05 28.71 24.12
N PRO A 122 5.58 29.82 24.67
CA PRO A 122 4.80 30.76 25.49
C PRO A 122 3.55 31.34 24.81
N ARG A 123 3.56 31.47 23.48
CA ARG A 123 2.42 31.96 22.69
C ARG A 123 1.24 30.97 22.66
N LEU A 124 1.48 29.67 22.84
CA LEU A 124 0.44 28.64 22.84
C LEU A 124 -0.22 28.43 24.21
N ARG A 125 0.44 28.89 25.30
CA ARG A 125 -0.03 28.73 26.68
C ARG A 125 -1.44 29.28 26.91
N ASN A 126 -1.77 30.43 26.32
CA ASN A 126 -3.09 31.06 26.44
C ASN A 126 -4.19 30.35 25.63
N ALA A 127 -3.82 29.67 24.54
CA ALA A 127 -4.75 28.89 23.72
C ALA A 127 -5.04 27.51 24.34
N CYS A 128 -4.04 26.86 24.93
CA CYS A 128 -4.18 25.55 25.58
C CYS A 128 -5.07 25.60 26.84
N GLY A 129 -5.01 26.67 27.63
CA GLY A 129 -5.84 26.81 28.83
C GLY A 129 -7.35 26.78 28.57
N LYS A 130 -7.79 27.14 27.36
CA LYS A 130 -9.21 27.05 26.94
C LYS A 130 -9.62 25.66 26.44
N ALA A 131 -8.66 24.85 25.95
CA ALA A 131 -8.92 23.51 25.43
C ALA A 131 -8.99 22.47 26.56
N VAL A 132 -8.13 22.58 27.58
CA VAL A 132 -8.12 21.67 28.74
C VAL A 132 -9.32 21.90 29.67
N SER A 133 -9.88 23.11 29.70
CA SER A 133 -11.06 23.45 30.51
C SER A 133 -12.39 22.90 29.94
N LYS A 134 -12.40 22.29 28.75
CA LYS A 134 -13.61 21.80 28.07
C LYS A 134 -13.64 20.28 27.85
N ALA A 135 -12.68 19.54 28.42
CA ALA A 135 -12.65 18.08 28.44
C ALA A 135 -13.07 17.55 29.82
#